data_AF-A3X0P0-F1
#
_entry.id   AF-A3X0P0-F1
#
_cell.length_a   1.000
_cell.length_b   1.000
_cell.length_c   1.000
_cell.angle_alpha   90.00
_cell.angle_beta   90.00
_cell.angle_gamma   90.00
#
_symmetry.space_group_name_H-M   'P 1'
#
loop_
_entity.id
_entity.type
_entity.pdbx_description
1 polymer ?
#
loop_
_entity_poly.entity_id
_entity_poly.type
_entity_poly.pdbx_seq_one_letter_code
_entity_poly.pdbx_strand_id
1 'polypeptide(L)'
;MKASVLCFRAAVLMVVCGIIWGIAMGISHDHSTFPAHAHLNLLGWVSLFLFGIYYHLHPAIDDNRLASLQVWIWIAATVVLSIGVALVHLGRPSAEPAAAIASLVILADMLLFGWLVFRREKKQLAHQPSAAPAD
;
A
#
# COMPACT_ATOMS: atom_id res chain seq x y z
N MET A 1 16.31 6.64 -2.96
CA MET A 1 15.57 5.80 -3.92
C MET A 1 14.24 6.47 -4.17
N LYS A 2 13.76 6.49 -5.42
CA LYS A 2 12.43 7.05 -5.74
C LYS A 2 11.33 6.16 -5.15
N ALA A 3 10.33 6.77 -4.53
CA ALA A 3 9.21 6.04 -3.92
C ALA A 3 8.44 5.22 -4.97
N SER A 4 8.27 5.76 -6.17
CA SER A 4 7.61 5.11 -7.31
C SER A 4 8.25 3.77 -7.70
N VAL A 5 9.58 3.73 -7.80
CA VAL A 5 10.33 2.51 -8.17
C VAL A 5 10.19 1.44 -7.08
N LEU A 6 10.20 1.85 -5.81
CA LEU A 6 10.01 0.94 -4.69
C LEU A 6 8.60 0.33 -4.71
N CYS A 7 7.57 1.15 -4.92
CA CYS A 7 6.19 0.71 -5.07
C CYS A 7 6.04 -0.35 -6.17
N PHE A 8 6.52 -0.08 -7.38
CA PHE A 8 6.35 -1.01 -8.50
C PHE A 8 7.08 -2.34 -8.28
N ARG A 9 8.31 -2.30 -7.77
CA ARG A 9 9.06 -3.52 -7.46
C ARG A 9 8.37 -4.35 -6.38
N ALA A 10 7.96 -3.72 -5.30
CA ALA A 10 7.26 -4.40 -4.22
C ALA A 10 5.91 -4.97 -4.66
N ALA A 11 5.15 -4.20 -5.46
CA ALA A 11 3.86 -4.65 -6.00
C ALA A 11 4.01 -5.94 -6.81
N VAL A 12 4.95 -5.98 -7.76
CA VAL A 12 5.19 -7.18 -8.57
C VAL A 12 5.57 -8.39 -7.71
N LEU A 13 6.40 -8.20 -6.68
CA LEU A 13 6.75 -9.29 -5.77
C LEU A 13 5.53 -9.78 -4.97
N MET A 14 4.71 -8.87 -4.45
CA MET A 14 3.52 -9.23 -3.67
C MET A 14 2.46 -9.93 -4.51
N VAL A 15 2.23 -9.49 -5.76
CA VAL A 15 1.25 -10.15 -6.64
C VAL A 15 1.71 -11.55 -7.05
N VAL A 16 3.00 -11.75 -7.28
CA VAL A 16 3.54 -13.10 -7.57
C VAL A 16 3.30 -14.02 -6.37
N CYS A 17 3.61 -13.57 -5.16
CA CYS A 17 3.28 -14.32 -3.94
C CYS A 17 1.78 -14.57 -3.79
N GLY A 18 0.95 -13.56 -4.09
CA GLY A 18 -0.51 -13.67 -4.05
C GLY A 18 -1.06 -14.69 -5.04
N ILE A 19 -0.58 -14.71 -6.28
CA ILE A 19 -0.96 -15.69 -7.31
C ILE A 19 -0.56 -17.10 -6.88
N ILE A 20 0.68 -17.29 -6.41
CA ILE A 20 1.15 -18.60 -5.91
C ILE A 20 0.25 -19.09 -4.77
N TRP A 21 -0.10 -18.22 -3.83
CA TRP A 21 -1.02 -18.55 -2.73
C TRP A 21 -2.42 -18.91 -3.26
N GLY A 22 -2.95 -18.14 -4.21
CA GLY A 22 -4.24 -18.43 -4.85
C GLY A 22 -4.28 -19.80 -5.52
N ILE A 23 -3.22 -20.16 -6.23
CA ILE A 23 -3.06 -21.48 -6.85
C ILE A 23 -3.02 -22.56 -5.76
N ALA A 24 -2.26 -22.35 -4.67
CA ALA A 24 -2.17 -23.31 -3.58
C ALA A 24 -3.55 -23.57 -2.93
N MET A 25 -4.36 -22.53 -2.68
CA MET A 25 -5.74 -22.67 -2.18
C MET A 25 -6.65 -23.41 -3.18
N GLY A 26 -6.49 -23.12 -4.48
CA GLY A 26 -7.24 -23.79 -5.52
C GLY A 26 -6.95 -25.29 -5.60
N ILE A 27 -5.68 -25.68 -5.48
CA ILE A 27 -5.25 -27.09 -5.51
C ILE A 27 -5.68 -27.82 -4.23
N SER A 28 -5.56 -27.20 -3.07
CA SER A 28 -5.91 -27.84 -1.79
C SER A 28 -7.42 -27.86 -1.52
N HIS A 29 -8.21 -27.09 -2.28
CA HIS A 29 -9.61 -26.76 -2.00
C HIS A 29 -9.86 -26.11 -0.62
N ASP A 30 -8.80 -25.76 0.12
CA ASP A 30 -8.88 -25.10 1.41
C ASP A 30 -8.82 -23.58 1.22
N HIS A 31 -9.94 -22.92 1.52
CA HIS A 31 -10.13 -21.48 1.38
C HIS A 31 -10.10 -20.75 2.73
N SER A 32 -9.65 -21.41 3.79
CA SER A 32 -9.53 -20.81 5.13
C SER A 32 -8.70 -19.51 5.12
N THR A 33 -7.64 -19.45 4.32
CA THR A 33 -6.77 -18.26 4.19
C THR A 33 -7.21 -17.27 3.12
N PHE A 34 -8.40 -17.41 2.55
CA PHE A 34 -8.90 -16.50 1.52
C PHE A 34 -8.82 -15.02 1.93
N PRO A 35 -9.18 -14.62 3.18
CA PRO A 35 -9.04 -13.23 3.61
C PRO A 35 -7.59 -12.74 3.53
N ALA A 36 -6.61 -13.52 3.97
CA ALA A 36 -5.20 -13.15 3.92
C ALA A 36 -4.70 -12.94 2.48
N HIS A 37 -5.06 -13.86 1.58
CA HIS A 37 -4.77 -13.74 0.15
C HIS A 37 -5.37 -12.46 -0.47
N ALA A 38 -6.62 -12.15 -0.13
CA ALA A 38 -7.28 -10.95 -0.63
C ALA A 38 -6.60 -9.66 -0.14
N HIS A 39 -6.18 -9.61 1.13
CA HIS A 39 -5.44 -8.47 1.68
C HIS A 39 -4.07 -8.29 0.99
N LEU A 40 -3.34 -9.37 0.76
CA LEU A 40 -2.05 -9.32 0.07
C LEU A 40 -2.19 -8.75 -1.35
N ASN A 41 -3.22 -9.16 -2.10
CA ASN A 41 -3.44 -8.64 -3.45
C ASN A 41 -3.99 -7.21 -3.46
N LEU A 42 -4.95 -6.86 -2.60
CA LEU A 42 -5.49 -5.50 -2.60
C LEU A 42 -4.46 -4.49 -2.08
N LEU A 43 -3.86 -4.74 -0.92
CA LEU A 43 -2.94 -3.80 -0.28
C LEU A 43 -1.53 -3.89 -0.89
N GLY A 44 -1.08 -5.11 -1.19
CA GLY A 44 0.27 -5.38 -1.68
C GLY A 44 0.42 -5.21 -3.18
N TRP A 45 -0.61 -5.49 -3.98
CA TRP A 45 -0.56 -5.25 -5.42
C TRP A 45 -1.26 -3.96 -5.81
N VAL A 46 -2.59 -3.89 -5.64
CA VAL A 46 -3.38 -2.78 -6.19
C VAL A 46 -3.00 -1.44 -5.56
N SER A 47 -2.98 -1.33 -4.23
CA SER A 47 -2.64 -0.06 -3.56
C SER A 47 -1.21 0.38 -3.85
N LEU A 48 -0.21 -0.51 -3.75
CA LEU A 48 1.17 -0.16 -4.07
C LEU A 48 1.34 0.27 -5.52
N PHE A 49 0.63 -0.36 -6.46
CA PHE A 49 0.69 0.04 -7.87
C PHE A 49 0.08 1.44 -8.08
N LEU A 50 -1.05 1.74 -7.44
CA LEU A 50 -1.68 3.06 -7.46
C LEU A 50 -0.80 4.14 -6.82
N PHE A 51 -0.15 3.84 -5.69
CA PHE A 51 0.81 4.75 -5.06
C PHE A 51 2.02 4.99 -5.95
N GLY A 52 2.53 3.93 -6.60
CA GLY A 52 3.63 4.02 -7.55
C GLY A 52 3.31 4.93 -8.73
N ILE A 53 2.11 4.77 -9.32
CA ILE A 53 1.60 5.66 -10.37
C ILE A 53 1.51 7.09 -9.85
N TYR A 54 0.87 7.30 -8.69
CA TYR A 54 0.72 8.63 -8.12
C TYR A 54 2.07 9.32 -7.93
N TYR A 55 3.04 8.66 -7.31
CA TYR A 55 4.37 9.23 -7.11
C TYR A 55 5.11 9.47 -8.42
N HIS A 56 4.98 8.58 -9.40
CA HIS A 56 5.60 8.76 -10.71
C HIS A 56 5.07 10.01 -11.46
N LEU A 57 3.75 10.25 -11.42
CA LEU A 57 3.14 11.45 -12.00
C LEU A 57 3.50 12.74 -11.22
N HIS A 58 4.07 12.58 -10.03
CA HIS A 58 4.29 13.67 -9.08
C HIS A 58 5.77 13.76 -8.63
N PRO A 59 6.73 14.02 -9.53
CA PRO A 59 8.18 13.91 -9.25
C PRO A 59 8.67 14.70 -8.02
N ALA A 60 8.07 15.86 -7.75
CA ALA A 60 8.38 16.69 -6.59
C ALA A 60 8.10 16.03 -5.23
N ILE A 61 7.26 14.99 -5.18
CA ILE A 61 7.01 14.17 -3.99
C ILE A 61 7.78 12.85 -4.07
N ASP A 62 7.98 12.31 -5.27
CA ASP A 62 8.68 11.04 -5.49
C ASP A 62 10.09 11.01 -4.89
N ASP A 63 10.78 12.15 -4.92
CA ASP A 63 12.13 12.31 -4.36
C ASP A 63 12.14 12.66 -2.86
N ASN A 64 10.96 12.81 -2.24
CA ASN A 64 10.86 13.11 -0.81
C ASN A 64 11.09 11.84 0.03
N ARG A 65 11.97 11.96 1.04
CA ARG A 65 12.24 10.89 2.01
C ARG A 65 10.98 10.45 2.75
N LEU A 66 10.02 11.35 2.97
CA LEU A 66 8.76 11.03 3.64
C LEU A 66 7.88 10.09 2.80
N ALA A 67 7.86 10.26 1.47
CA ALA A 67 7.13 9.37 0.57
C ALA A 67 7.75 7.97 0.54
N SER A 68 9.09 7.89 0.50
CA SER A 68 9.79 6.60 0.60
C SER A 68 9.51 5.90 1.93
N LEU A 69 9.47 6.65 3.05
CA LEU A 69 9.16 6.09 4.37
C LEU A 69 7.73 5.55 4.43
N GLN A 70 6.75 6.30 3.91
CA GLN A 70 5.36 5.86 3.80
C GLN A 70 5.27 4.50 3.07
N VAL A 71 5.89 4.40 1.89
CA VAL A 71 5.89 3.15 1.12
C VAL A 71 6.52 1.98 1.88
N TRP A 72 7.63 2.20 2.60
CA TRP A 72 8.24 1.14 3.42
C TRP A 72 7.34 0.69 4.57
N ILE A 73 6.68 1.63 5.24
CA ILE A 73 5.71 1.33 6.31
C ILE A 73 4.56 0.52 5.73
N TRP A 74 4.00 0.95 4.59
CA TRP A 74 2.93 0.23 3.89
C TRP A 74 3.31 -1.22 3.56
N ILE A 75 4.49 -1.42 2.97
CA ILE A 75 5.00 -2.75 2.60
C ILE A 75 5.10 -3.64 3.84
N ALA A 76 5.77 -3.15 4.89
CA ALA A 76 5.97 -3.93 6.11
C ALA A 76 4.64 -4.28 6.78
N ALA A 77 3.76 -3.29 6.93
CA ALA A 77 2.46 -3.48 7.56
C ALA A 77 1.55 -4.43 6.76
N THR A 78 1.59 -4.35 5.42
CA THR A 78 0.84 -5.27 4.54
C THR A 78 1.30 -6.72 4.71
N VAL A 79 2.61 -6.96 4.78
CA VAL A 79 3.17 -8.30 5.01
C VAL A 79 2.75 -8.84 6.38
N VAL A 80 2.91 -8.03 7.43
CA VAL A 80 2.54 -8.43 8.79
C VAL A 80 1.04 -8.70 8.89
N LEU A 81 0.19 -7.86 8.29
CA LEU A 81 -1.26 -8.06 8.27
C LEU A 81 -1.62 -9.37 7.56
N SER A 82 -1.09 -9.58 6.35
CA SER A 82 -1.42 -10.75 5.52
C SER A 82 -1.01 -12.06 6.22
N ILE A 83 0.19 -12.09 6.80
CA ILE A 83 0.68 -13.25 7.58
C ILE A 83 -0.15 -13.42 8.86
N GLY A 84 -0.41 -12.33 9.60
CA GLY A 84 -1.18 -12.37 10.84
C GLY A 84 -2.58 -12.93 10.62
N VAL A 85 -3.31 -12.41 9.63
CA VAL A 85 -4.64 -12.89 9.25
C VAL A 85 -4.60 -14.36 8.84
N ALA A 86 -3.61 -14.79 8.06
CA ALA A 86 -3.48 -16.19 7.68
C ALA A 86 -3.28 -17.09 8.90
N LEU A 87 -2.40 -16.72 9.83
CA LEU A 87 -2.15 -17.49 11.04
C LEU A 87 -3.39 -17.61 11.94
N VAL A 88 -4.17 -16.54 12.07
CA VAL A 88 -5.45 -16.56 12.80
C VAL A 88 -6.40 -17.58 12.17
N HIS A 89 -6.55 -17.55 10.84
CA HIS A 89 -7.40 -18.51 10.14
C HIS A 89 -6.87 -19.96 10.13
N LEU A 90 -5.57 -20.15 10.34
CA LEU A 90 -4.94 -21.47 10.55
C LEU A 90 -5.06 -21.97 12.01
N GLY A 91 -5.82 -21.28 12.87
CA GLY A 91 -6.05 -21.68 14.25
C GLY A 91 -4.99 -21.21 15.24
N ARG A 92 -4.22 -20.16 14.92
CA ARG A 92 -3.28 -19.51 15.84
C ARG A 92 -3.80 -18.15 16.32
N PRO A 93 -4.66 -18.10 17.34
CA PRO A 93 -5.25 -16.85 17.84
C PRO A 93 -4.21 -15.88 18.43
N SER A 94 -3.02 -16.36 18.80
CA SER A 94 -1.92 -15.50 19.26
C SER A 94 -1.43 -14.50 18.20
N ALA A 95 -1.80 -14.67 16.92
CA ALA A 95 -1.50 -13.74 15.84
C ALA A 95 -2.51 -12.58 15.71
N GLU A 96 -3.66 -12.62 16.40
CA GLU A 96 -4.67 -11.57 16.36
C GLU A 96 -4.12 -10.17 16.73
N PRO A 97 -3.32 -10.00 17.80
CA PRO A 97 -2.80 -8.69 18.15
C PRO A 97 -1.87 -8.13 17.07
N ALA A 98 -1.09 -9.00 16.41
CA ALA A 98 -0.21 -8.59 15.33
C ALA A 98 -1.00 -8.09 14.12
N ALA A 99 -2.08 -8.80 13.74
CA ALA A 99 -2.97 -8.38 12.66
C ALA A 99 -3.69 -7.06 13.00
N ALA A 100 -4.15 -6.89 14.25
CA ALA A 100 -4.78 -5.67 14.71
C ALA A 100 -3.83 -4.46 14.66
N ILE A 101 -2.61 -4.60 15.19
CA ILE A 101 -1.58 -3.55 15.16
C ILE A 101 -1.24 -3.20 13.71
N ALA A 102 -1.02 -4.20 12.85
CA ALA A 102 -0.73 -3.98 11.44
C ALA A 102 -1.86 -3.22 10.73
N SER A 103 -3.12 -3.53 11.05
CA SER A 103 -4.29 -2.81 10.51
C SER A 103 -4.28 -1.33 10.89
N LEU A 104 -3.95 -1.01 12.15
CA LEU A 104 -3.84 0.38 12.62
C LEU A 104 -2.67 1.11 11.96
N VAL A 105 -1.54 0.43 11.75
CA VAL A 105 -0.40 1.00 11.02
C VAL A 105 -0.77 1.30 9.57
N ILE A 106 -1.47 0.38 8.88
CA ILE A 106 -1.95 0.61 7.50
C ILE A 106 -2.90 1.81 7.46
N LEU A 107 -3.81 1.94 8.43
CA LEU A 107 -4.70 3.10 8.50
C LEU A 107 -3.91 4.41 8.68
N ALA A 108 -2.99 4.46 9.65
CA ALA A 108 -2.16 5.62 9.89
C ALA A 108 -1.32 6.00 8.65
N ASP A 109 -0.79 5.00 7.95
CA ASP A 109 0.01 5.20 6.75
C ASP A 109 -0.82 5.65 5.54
N MET A 110 -2.06 5.15 5.39
CA MET A 110 -3.01 5.67 4.41
C MET A 110 -3.35 7.14 4.68
N LEU A 111 -3.52 7.53 5.95
CA LEU A 111 -3.76 8.92 6.32
C LEU A 111 -2.54 9.81 5.99
N LEU A 112 -1.32 9.29 6.19
CA LEU A 112 -0.09 9.96 5.79
C LEU A 112 -0.03 10.14 4.26
N PHE A 113 -0.35 9.10 3.50
CA PHE A 113 -0.45 9.18 2.05
C PHE A 113 -1.48 10.23 1.62
N GLY A 114 -2.70 10.18 2.17
CA GLY A 114 -3.74 11.18 1.91
C GLY A 114 -3.27 12.60 2.21
N TRP A 115 -2.59 12.83 3.33
CA TRP A 115 -2.03 14.13 3.66
C TRP A 115 -0.97 14.60 2.64
N LEU A 116 -0.09 13.70 2.18
CA LEU A 116 0.89 13.99 1.11
C LEU A 116 0.19 14.41 -0.20
N VAL A 117 -0.91 13.75 -0.56
CA VAL A 117 -1.73 14.08 -1.73
C VAL A 117 -2.36 15.46 -1.59
N PHE A 118 -3.17 15.68 -0.56
CA PHE A 118 -3.94 16.92 -0.38
C PHE A 118 -3.05 18.15 -0.13
N ARG A 119 -1.91 18.00 0.55
CA ARG A 119 -0.97 19.11 0.76
C ARG A 119 -0.39 19.62 -0.57
N ARG A 120 -0.19 18.73 -1.54
CA ARG A 120 0.35 19.10 -2.86
C ARG A 120 -0.64 19.93 -3.66
N GLU A 121 -1.89 19.49 -3.73
CA GLU A 121 -2.95 20.19 -4.46
C GLU A 121 -3.08 21.63 -3.98
N LYS A 122 -3.06 21.84 -2.65
CA LYS A 122 -3.04 23.19 -2.06
C LYS A 122 -1.84 24.03 -2.52
N LYS A 123 -0.65 23.44 -2.58
CA LYS A 123 0.56 24.15 -3.04
C LYS A 123 0.51 24.48 -4.54
N GLN A 124 -0.08 23.62 -5.37
CA GLN A 124 -0.26 23.89 -6.80
C GLN A 124 -1.27 25.01 -7.05
N LEU A 125 -2.42 24.98 -6.37
CA LEU A 125 -3.43 26.04 -6.45
C LEU A 125 -2.89 27.41 -6.01
N ALA A 126 -2.08 27.45 -4.96
CA ALA A 126 -1.46 28.68 -4.47
C ALA A 126 -0.39 29.26 -5.42
N HIS A 127 0.13 28.47 -6.35
CA HIS A 127 1.20 28.88 -7.26
C HIS A 127 0.72 29.13 -8.70
N GLN A 128 -0.57 28.91 -8.98
CA GLN A 128 -1.17 29.25 -10.26
C GLN A 128 -1.37 30.77 -10.31
N PRO A 129 -0.64 31.52 -11.18
CA PRO A 129 -0.87 32.95 -11.30
C PRO A 129 -2.32 33.17 -11.72
N SER A 130 -3.03 34.07 -11.05
CA SER A 130 -4.38 34.48 -11.44
C SER A 130 -4.34 34.82 -12.93
N ALA A 131 -4.98 33.99 -13.76
CA ALA A 131 -5.19 34.33 -15.15
C ALA A 131 -6.14 35.53 -15.13
N ALA A 132 -5.55 36.73 -15.08
CA ALA A 132 -6.29 37.96 -15.25
C ALA A 132 -6.97 37.87 -16.63
N PRO A 133 -8.27 38.15 -16.73
CA PRO A 133 -8.92 38.24 -18.02
C PRO A 133 -8.18 39.29 -18.84
N ALA A 134 -7.71 38.90 -20.03
CA ALA A 134 -7.21 39.84 -21.01
C ALA A 134 -8.41 40.68 -21.48
N ASP A 135 -8.35 41.97 -21.18
CA ASP A 135 -9.28 42.99 -21.64
C ASP A 135 -9.32 43.09 -23.18
#